data_AF-A0A498LN26-F1
#
_entry.id   AF-A0A498LN26-F1
#
_cell.length_a   1.000
_cell.length_b   1.000
_cell.length_c   1.000
_cell.angle_alpha   90.00
_cell.angle_beta   90.00
_cell.angle_gamma   90.00
#
_symmetry.space_group_name_H-M   'P 1'
#
loop_
_entity.id
_entity.type
_entity.pdbx_description
1 polymer ?
#
loop_
_entity_poly.entity_id
_entity_poly.type
_entity_poly.pdbx_seq_one_letter_code
_entity_poly.pdbx_strand_id
1 'polypeptide(L)'
;MLSGFQKLGQCHLSYFAHSINLIVKRAVEDHEELADIRSRARRVVSFFSSSTKATEKLILGQEKMGRQPLKILQEVDTRWNSTHDMLQRLINLKEPVGAALDGLSSDKLVPFKYATEEPPLGEEIVGFKDNPNH
;
A
#
# COMPACT_ATOMS: atom_id res chain seq x y z
N MET A 1 -10.14 -30.58 34.95
CA MET A 1 -10.83 -29.34 35.37
C MET A 1 -10.18 -28.07 34.79
N LEU A 2 -8.85 -27.93 34.80
CA LEU A 2 -8.15 -26.75 34.25
C LEU A 2 -8.23 -26.61 32.71
N SER A 3 -8.33 -27.73 31.98
CA SER A 3 -8.43 -27.73 30.51
C SER A 3 -9.76 -27.18 29.98
N GLY A 4 -10.83 -27.18 30.78
CA GLY A 4 -12.14 -26.63 30.40
C GLY A 4 -12.14 -25.10 30.41
N PHE A 5 -11.51 -24.49 31.43
CA PHE A 5 -11.40 -23.03 31.55
C PHE A 5 -10.55 -22.40 30.46
N GLN A 6 -9.44 -23.04 30.08
CA GLN A 6 -8.57 -22.56 29.02
C GLN A 6 -9.28 -22.57 27.65
N LYS A 7 -10.20 -23.52 27.44
CA LYS A 7 -10.99 -23.65 26.21
C LYS A 7 -12.13 -22.63 26.14
N LEU A 8 -12.77 -22.31 27.26
CA LEU A 8 -13.82 -21.27 27.33
C LEU A 8 -13.27 -19.87 27.01
N GLY A 9 -12.08 -19.52 27.52
CA GLY A 9 -11.41 -18.25 27.19
C GLY A 9 -11.04 -18.14 25.70
N GLN A 10 -10.55 -19.23 25.09
CA GLN A 10 -10.18 -19.26 23.67
C GLN A 10 -11.38 -19.09 22.74
N CYS A 11 -12.56 -19.64 23.10
CA CYS A 11 -13.78 -19.42 22.33
C CYS A 11 -14.22 -17.96 22.38
N HIS A 12 -14.25 -17.34 23.57
CA HIS A 12 -14.71 -15.94 23.70
C HIS A 12 -13.83 -14.96 22.92
N LEU A 13 -12.50 -15.14 22.95
CA LEU A 13 -11.58 -14.33 22.15
C LEU A 13 -11.79 -14.53 20.64
N SER A 14 -12.07 -15.76 20.19
CA SER A 14 -12.36 -16.06 18.79
C SER A 14 -13.65 -15.38 18.30
N TYR A 15 -14.73 -15.44 19.09
CA TYR A 15 -15.99 -14.76 18.77
C TYR A 15 -15.84 -13.24 18.73
N PHE A 16 -15.08 -12.67 19.67
CA PHE A 16 -14.80 -11.24 19.68
C PHE A 16 -13.97 -10.82 18.46
N ALA A 17 -12.91 -11.56 18.13
CA ALA A 17 -12.10 -11.32 16.94
C ALA A 17 -12.91 -11.46 15.64
N HIS A 18 -13.82 -12.44 15.57
CA HIS A 18 -14.73 -12.61 14.45
C HIS A 18 -15.69 -11.41 14.32
N SER A 19 -16.23 -10.92 15.44
CA SER A 19 -17.10 -9.74 15.48
C SER A 19 -16.38 -8.49 14.97
N ILE A 20 -15.13 -8.26 15.42
CA ILE A 20 -14.30 -7.16 14.90
C ILE A 20 -14.05 -7.35 13.40
N ASN A 21 -13.75 -8.57 12.95
CA ASN A 21 -13.52 -8.84 11.53
C ASN A 21 -14.75 -8.50 10.67
N LEU A 22 -15.96 -8.79 11.15
CA LEU A 22 -17.20 -8.41 10.47
C LEU A 22 -17.40 -6.89 10.43
N ILE A 23 -17.17 -6.20 11.55
CA ILE A 23 -17.30 -4.73 11.62
C ILE A 23 -16.32 -4.05 10.66
N VAL A 24 -15.05 -4.46 10.68
CA VAL A 24 -14.01 -3.91 9.81
C VAL A 24 -14.32 -4.17 8.34
N LYS A 25 -14.74 -5.39 7.98
CA LYS A 25 -15.15 -5.70 6.61
C LYS A 25 -16.27 -4.81 6.13
N ARG A 26 -17.32 -4.69 6.95
CA ARG A 26 -18.48 -3.88 6.61
C ARG A 26 -18.10 -2.41 6.45
N ALA A 27 -17.29 -1.86 7.35
CA ALA A 27 -16.81 -0.48 7.24
C ALA A 27 -15.99 -0.25 5.95
N VAL A 28 -15.14 -1.21 5.56
CA VAL A 28 -14.36 -1.10 4.32
C VAL A 28 -15.25 -1.24 3.08
N GLU A 29 -16.29 -2.07 3.13
CA GLU A 29 -17.24 -2.28 2.03
C GLU A 29 -18.24 -1.12 1.88
N ASP A 30 -18.63 -0.48 2.98
CA ASP A 30 -19.52 0.68 2.99
C ASP A 30 -18.84 1.95 2.42
N HIS A 31 -17.50 1.96 2.32
CA HIS A 31 -16.71 3.07 1.78
C HIS A 31 -15.99 2.68 0.48
N GLU A 32 -16.54 3.11 -0.66
CA GLU A 32 -16.02 2.77 -1.99
C GLU A 32 -14.54 3.14 -2.19
N GLU A 33 -14.11 4.31 -1.69
CA GLU A 33 -12.72 4.76 -1.77
C GLU A 33 -11.76 3.80 -1.02
N LEU A 34 -12.15 3.31 0.16
CA LEU A 34 -11.36 2.36 0.93
C LEU A 34 -11.31 0.99 0.25
N ALA A 35 -12.42 0.56 -0.35
CA ALA A 35 -12.49 -0.66 -1.13
C ALA A 35 -11.56 -0.61 -2.36
N ASP A 36 -11.49 0.53 -3.06
CA ASP A 36 -10.56 0.71 -4.19
C ASP A 36 -9.10 0.68 -3.74
N ILE A 37 -8.75 1.42 -2.68
CA ILE A 37 -7.39 1.41 -2.12
C ILE A 37 -6.99 -0.02 -1.72
N ARG A 38 -7.88 -0.75 -1.05
CA ARG A 38 -7.64 -2.16 -0.68
C ARG A 38 -7.41 -3.03 -1.92
N SER A 39 -8.25 -2.88 -2.94
CA SER A 39 -8.15 -3.63 -4.20
C SER A 39 -6.80 -3.39 -4.90
N ARG A 40 -6.40 -2.12 -5.00
CA ARG A 40 -5.11 -1.72 -5.59
C ARG A 40 -3.93 -2.26 -4.78
N ALA A 41 -3.98 -2.17 -3.46
CA ALA A 41 -2.97 -2.74 -2.57
C ALA A 41 -2.83 -4.26 -2.76
N ARG A 42 -3.96 -4.99 -2.79
CA ARG A 42 -3.98 -6.43 -3.07
C ARG A 42 -3.36 -6.76 -4.43
N ARG A 43 -3.62 -5.96 -5.47
CA ARG A 43 -3.02 -6.18 -6.80
C ARG A 43 -1.50 -6.07 -6.77
N VAL A 44 -0.96 -5.07 -6.08
CA VAL A 44 0.50 -4.92 -5.90
C VAL A 44 1.06 -6.12 -5.15
N VAL A 45 0.45 -6.49 -4.02
CA VAL A 45 0.91 -7.62 -3.21
C VAL A 45 0.88 -8.93 -4.00
N SER A 46 -0.19 -9.18 -4.74
CA SER A 46 -0.32 -10.36 -5.60
C SER A 46 0.73 -10.41 -6.70
N PHE A 47 1.09 -9.26 -7.30
CA PHE A 47 2.16 -9.21 -8.30
C PHE A 47 3.50 -9.67 -7.73
N PHE A 48 3.88 -9.17 -6.56
CA PHE A 48 5.13 -9.58 -5.92
C PHE A 48 5.08 -11.03 -5.42
N SER A 49 3.96 -11.47 -4.85
CA SER A 49 3.80 -12.85 -4.37
C SER A 49 3.82 -13.88 -5.49
N SER A 50 3.40 -13.52 -6.71
CA SER A 50 3.36 -14.43 -7.86
C SER A 50 4.65 -14.41 -8.69
N SER A 51 5.51 -13.40 -8.52
CA SER A 51 6.73 -13.22 -9.31
C SER A 51 7.99 -13.33 -8.45
N THR A 52 8.72 -14.43 -8.64
CA THR A 52 10.03 -14.64 -8.00
C THR A 52 11.01 -13.53 -8.36
N LYS A 53 11.08 -13.14 -9.65
CA LYS A 53 11.95 -12.05 -10.13
C LYS A 53 11.61 -10.71 -9.45
N ALA A 54 10.33 -10.41 -9.26
CA ALA A 54 9.91 -9.18 -8.58
C ALA A 54 10.25 -9.20 -7.09
N THR A 55 10.08 -10.34 -6.42
CA THR A 55 10.47 -10.53 -5.02
C THR A 55 11.98 -10.40 -4.83
N GLU A 56 12.78 -10.99 -5.72
CA GLU A 56 14.24 -10.87 -5.70
C GLU A 56 14.69 -9.42 -5.87
N LYS A 57 14.11 -8.70 -6.85
CA LYS A 57 14.40 -7.27 -7.04
C LYS A 57 14.03 -6.42 -5.82
N LEU A 58 12.94 -6.76 -5.13
CA LEU A 58 12.54 -6.12 -3.88
C LEU A 58 13.54 -6.39 -2.74
N ILE A 59 14.03 -7.62 -2.62
CA ILE A 59 15.05 -7.98 -1.61
C ILE A 59 16.34 -7.21 -1.89
N LEU A 60 16.84 -7.24 -3.13
CA LEU A 60 18.03 -6.51 -3.54
C LEU A 60 17.88 -5.00 -3.35
N GLY A 61 16.70 -4.44 -3.62
CA GLY A 61 16.39 -3.03 -3.37
C GLY A 61 16.50 -2.67 -1.88
N GLN A 62 15.99 -3.53 -1.00
CA GLN A 62 16.09 -3.34 0.45
C GLN A 62 17.53 -3.44 0.96
N GLU A 63 18.29 -4.42 0.47
CA GLU A 63 19.70 -4.62 0.83
C GLU A 63 20.57 -3.43 0.41
N LYS A 64 20.36 -2.90 -0.81
CA LYS A 64 21.06 -1.70 -1.30
C LYS A 64 20.77 -0.46 -0.45
N MET A 65 19.58 -0.40 0.17
CA MET A 65 19.19 0.66 1.09
C MET A 65 19.64 0.40 2.54
N GLY A 66 20.39 -0.68 2.80
CA GLY A 66 20.84 -1.07 4.14
C GLY A 66 19.70 -1.53 5.05
N ARG A 67 18.54 -1.89 4.51
CA ARG A 67 17.37 -2.35 5.27
C ARG A 67 17.33 -3.87 5.31
N GLN A 68 16.81 -4.42 6.41
CA GLN A 68 16.55 -5.85 6.46
C GLN A 68 15.47 -6.23 5.43
N PRO A 69 15.66 -7.28 4.63
CA PRO A 69 14.72 -7.66 3.59
C PRO A 69 13.41 -8.17 4.21
N LEU A 70 12.35 -7.39 4.02
CA LEU A 70 11.01 -7.71 4.45
C LEU A 70 10.19 -8.22 3.28
N LYS A 71 9.42 -9.28 3.54
CA LYS A 71 8.42 -9.77 2.60
C LYS A 71 7.17 -8.89 2.67
N ILE A 72 6.54 -8.69 1.52
CA ILE A 72 5.22 -8.08 1.47
C ILE A 72 4.22 -9.01 2.16
N LEU A 73 3.31 -8.43 2.94
CA LEU A 73 2.29 -9.18 3.67
C LEU A 73 1.02 -9.28 2.82
N GLN A 74 0.52 -10.50 2.67
CA GLN A 74 -0.78 -10.75 2.04
C GLN A 74 -1.91 -10.56 3.05
N GLU A 75 -2.96 -9.87 2.62
CA GLU A 75 -4.20 -9.77 3.37
C GLU A 75 -4.85 -11.16 3.55
N VAL A 76 -5.44 -11.38 4.73
CA VAL A 76 -6.16 -12.60 5.07
C VAL A 76 -7.56 -12.21 5.54
N ASP A 77 -8.56 -12.50 4.73
CA ASP A 77 -9.94 -12.02 4.94
C ASP A 77 -10.56 -12.47 6.28
N THR A 78 -10.02 -13.49 6.94
CA THR A 78 -10.51 -13.96 8.24
C THR A 78 -9.84 -13.28 9.44
N ARG A 79 -8.84 -12.41 9.21
CA ARG A 79 -8.06 -11.73 10.26
C ARG A 79 -8.19 -10.22 10.13
N TRP A 80 -8.86 -9.60 11.11
CA TRP A 80 -9.21 -8.17 11.12
C TRP A 80 -8.01 -7.22 11.00
N ASN A 81 -6.84 -7.62 11.50
CA ASN A 81 -5.60 -6.82 11.40
C ASN A 81 -4.89 -6.92 10.04
N SER A 82 -5.22 -7.91 9.22
CA SER A 82 -4.40 -8.22 8.05
C SER A 82 -4.44 -7.12 6.98
N THR A 83 -5.58 -6.45 6.82
CA THR A 83 -5.71 -5.30 5.92
C THR A 83 -4.80 -4.16 6.37
N HIS A 84 -4.85 -3.81 7.66
CA HIS A 84 -3.97 -2.79 8.26
C HIS A 84 -2.49 -3.16 8.10
N ASP A 85 -2.12 -4.39 8.46
CA ASP A 85 -0.74 -4.85 8.43
C ASP A 85 -0.16 -4.86 7.00
N MET A 86 -0.98 -5.24 6.01
CA MET A 86 -0.64 -5.16 4.58
C MET A 86 -0.39 -3.71 4.16
N LEU A 87 -1.31 -2.80 4.44
CA LEU A 87 -1.21 -1.40 4.06
C LEU A 87 -0.01 -0.72 4.74
N GLN A 88 0.18 -0.93 6.04
CA GLN A 88 1.31 -0.41 6.79
C GLN A 88 2.64 -0.94 6.23
N ARG A 89 2.70 -2.23 5.88
CA ARG A 89 3.90 -2.82 5.27
C ARG A 89 4.19 -2.20 3.90
N LEU A 90 3.17 -1.99 3.07
CA LEU A 90 3.33 -1.35 1.76
C LEU A 90 3.85 0.08 1.89
N ILE A 91 3.35 0.86 2.86
CA ILE A 91 3.86 2.21 3.13
C ILE A 91 5.34 2.18 3.52
N ASN A 92 5.72 1.27 4.42
CA ASN A 92 7.12 1.11 4.85
C ASN A 92 8.04 0.66 3.70
N LEU A 93 7.49 -0.09 2.74
CA LEU A 93 8.21 -0.60 1.58
C LEU A 93 8.03 0.27 0.33
N LYS A 94 7.44 1.47 0.42
CA LYS A 94 7.15 2.32 -0.75
C LYS A 94 8.39 2.56 -1.64
N GLU A 95 9.52 2.87 -1.02
CA GLU A 95 10.80 3.16 -1.69
C GLU A 95 11.41 1.92 -2.36
N PRO A 96 11.62 0.80 -1.65
CA PRO A 96 12.16 -0.40 -2.28
C PRO A 96 11.19 -1.04 -3.28
N VAL A 97 9.87 -0.91 -3.08
CA VAL A 97 8.86 -1.35 -4.06
C VAL A 97 8.94 -0.49 -5.32
N GLY A 98 9.04 0.84 -5.19
CA GLY A 98 9.26 1.73 -6.34
C GLY A 98 10.51 1.36 -7.11
N ALA A 99 11.65 1.24 -6.41
CA ALA A 99 12.92 0.84 -7.04
C ALA A 99 12.86 -0.55 -7.70
N ALA A 100 12.14 -1.51 -7.10
CA ALA A 100 11.93 -2.82 -7.70
C ALA A 100 11.06 -2.76 -8.95
N LEU A 101 9.99 -1.96 -8.93
CA LEU A 101 9.11 -1.74 -10.08
C LEU A 101 9.85 -1.02 -11.21
N ASP A 102 10.65 0.00 -10.91
CA ASP A 102 11.48 0.68 -11.92
C ASP A 102 12.51 -0.28 -12.52
N GLY A 103 13.15 -1.09 -11.69
CA GLY A 103 14.08 -2.14 -12.12
C GLY A 103 13.43 -3.29 -12.91
N LEU A 104 12.10 -3.40 -12.90
CA LEU A 104 11.30 -4.31 -13.73
C LEU A 104 10.70 -3.61 -14.96
N SER A 105 10.41 -2.31 -14.87
CA SER A 105 9.87 -1.49 -15.95
C SER A 105 10.94 -1.06 -16.95
N SER A 106 12.22 -1.06 -16.57
CA SER A 106 13.31 -0.96 -17.56
C SER A 106 13.33 -2.12 -18.58
N ASP A 107 12.60 -3.23 -18.34
CA ASP A 107 12.35 -4.28 -19.34
C ASP A 107 11.10 -3.97 -20.22
N LYS A 108 10.17 -3.11 -19.79
CA LYS A 108 8.99 -2.64 -20.56
C LYS A 108 8.54 -1.26 -20.07
N LEU A 109 8.82 -0.22 -20.85
CA LEU A 109 8.42 1.17 -20.61
C LEU A 109 6.89 1.33 -20.58
N VAL A 110 6.34 1.75 -19.44
CA VAL A 110 5.25 2.74 -19.35
C VAL A 110 5.24 3.36 -17.93
N PRO A 111 5.35 4.69 -17.77
CA PRO A 111 5.46 5.32 -16.45
C PRO A 111 4.12 5.36 -15.71
N PHE A 112 4.11 4.90 -14.47
CA PHE A 112 3.08 5.26 -13.49
C PHE A 112 3.26 6.73 -13.14
N LYS A 113 2.43 7.62 -13.69
CA LYS A 113 2.47 9.05 -13.36
C LYS A 113 1.87 9.25 -11.96
N TYR A 114 2.71 9.56 -10.97
CA TYR A 114 2.26 10.23 -9.75
C TYR A 114 2.26 11.73 -10.03
N ALA A 115 1.08 12.34 -9.90
CA ALA A 115 0.93 13.79 -9.93
C ALA A 115 1.70 14.39 -8.75
N THR A 116 2.78 15.08 -9.07
CA THR A 116 3.45 16.01 -8.15
C THR A 116 3.22 17.38 -8.78
N GLU A 117 2.09 18.01 -8.47
CA GLU A 117 1.94 19.44 -8.70
C GLU A 117 2.50 20.15 -7.46
N GLU A 118 3.80 20.46 -7.51
CA GLU A 118 4.35 21.57 -6.73
C GLU A 118 4.04 22.87 -7.50
N PRO A 119 3.34 23.85 -6.91
CA PRO A 119 3.18 25.15 -7.53
C PRO A 119 4.46 25.98 -7.30
N PRO A 120 5.18 26.44 -8.34
CA PRO A 120 6.32 27.32 -8.12
C PRO A 120 5.84 28.72 -7.74
N LEU A 121 6.40 29.22 -6.63
CA LEU A 121 6.37 30.63 -6.25
C LEU A 121 7.02 31.48 -7.34
N GLY A 122 6.27 32.48 -7.79
CA GLY A 122 6.72 33.80 -8.26
C GLY A 122 7.92 33.91 -9.19
N GLU A 123 7.67 34.32 -10.44
CA GLU A 123 8.57 35.19 -11.19
C GLU A 123 7.76 36.16 -12.06
N GLU A 124 8.23 37.40 -12.10
CA GLU A 124 7.64 38.60 -12.69
C GLU A 124 7.31 38.47 -14.19
N ILE A 125 6.20 39.07 -14.62
CA ILE A 125 6.12 39.65 -15.96
C ILE A 125 6.06 41.17 -15.86
N VAL A 126 7.26 41.75 -15.94
CA VAL A 126 7.51 43.14 -16.28
C VAL A 126 7.00 43.40 -17.71
N GLY A 127 6.10 44.37 -17.84
CA GLY A 127 6.02 45.30 -18.97
C GLY A 127 5.54 44.76 -20.32
N PHE A 128 4.25 44.93 -20.62
CA PHE A 128 3.80 45.12 -21.99
C PHE A 128 3.07 46.47 -22.14
N LYS A 129 3.84 47.37 -22.73
CA LYS A 129 3.59 48.73 -23.23
C LYS A 129 2.17 49.03 -23.73
N ASP A 130 1.77 50.27 -23.46
CA ASP A 130 0.67 51.01 -24.09
C ASP A 130 0.70 50.93 -25.63
N ASN A 131 -0.49 50.81 -26.25
CA ASN A 131 -0.86 51.69 -27.36
C ASN A 131 -2.40 51.72 -27.57
N PRO A 132 -2.97 52.87 -27.95
CA PRO A 132 -4.41 53.16 -27.90
C PRO A 132 -5.11 53.00 -29.26
N ASN A 133 -6.44 53.18 -29.22
CA ASN A 133 -7.37 53.30 -30.35
C ASN A 133 -7.82 51.99 -31.01
N HIS A 134 -8.96 51.44 -30.58
CA HIS A 134 -10.27 51.55 -31.27
C HIS A 134 -11.37 50.91 -30.41
#